data_AF-A0A7C4J4K9-F1
#
_entry.id   AF-A0A7C4J4K9-F1
#
_cell.length_a   1.000
_cell.length_b   1.000
_cell.length_c   1.000
_cell.angle_alpha   90.00
_cell.angle_beta   90.00
_cell.angle_gamma   90.00
#
_symmetry.space_group_name_H-M   'P 1'
#
loop_
_entity.id
_entity.type
_entity.pdbx_description
1 polymer ?
#
loop_
_entity_poly.entity_id
_entity_poly.type
_entity_poly.pdbx_seq_one_letter_code
_entity_poly.pdbx_strand_id
1 'polypeptide(L)'
;MAYRLSDILIIIIILLCTVQSPMYAWFDRGLDDTLVEMRKLFNQRELVQMYDNYVHNDIKDDIIKLIIAMKTEKTDEYKIALRLNYKNVKQYHNASSRDILIRFFDLMRNPRYKQPSNIKNSAYLRIALSLSLLFSFLDNGMELVDKKIGLKCAMLTYKGNNFTMKIYFYYQNGKWFLTDGRQCF
;
A
#
# COMPACT_ATOMS: atom_id res chain seq x y z
N MET A 1 -29.05 54.37 -13.43
CA MET A 1 -28.77 53.48 -12.27
C MET A 1 -28.79 51.99 -12.60
N ALA A 2 -29.02 51.54 -13.85
CA ALA A 2 -29.05 50.12 -14.20
C ALA A 2 -27.66 49.50 -14.47
N TYR A 3 -26.69 50.28 -14.96
CA TYR A 3 -25.34 49.80 -15.32
C TYR A 3 -24.50 49.30 -14.14
N ARG A 4 -24.75 49.78 -12.92
CA ARG A 4 -23.99 49.32 -11.73
C ARG A 4 -24.38 47.93 -11.27
N LEU A 5 -25.60 47.48 -11.57
CA LEU A 5 -26.07 46.14 -11.21
C LEU A 5 -25.50 45.07 -12.16
N SER A 6 -25.39 45.37 -13.46
CA SER A 6 -24.79 44.45 -14.43
C SER A 6 -23.30 44.21 -14.17
N ASP A 7 -22.56 45.24 -13.79
CA ASP A 7 -21.11 45.14 -13.52
C ASP A 7 -20.83 44.31 -12.26
N ILE A 8 -21.64 44.46 -11.22
CA ILE A 8 -21.57 43.65 -10.00
C ILE A 8 -21.87 42.18 -10.31
N LEU A 9 -22.87 41.91 -11.15
CA LEU A 9 -23.27 40.55 -11.52
C LEU A 9 -22.18 39.84 -12.34
N ILE A 10 -21.52 40.55 -13.26
CA ILE A 10 -20.37 40.04 -14.02
C ILE A 10 -19.18 39.73 -13.10
N ILE A 11 -18.89 40.60 -12.13
CA ILE A 11 -17.82 40.37 -11.15
C ILE A 11 -18.12 39.14 -10.28
N ILE A 12 -19.36 38.96 -9.84
CA ILE A 12 -19.78 37.78 -9.07
C ILE A 12 -19.66 36.49 -9.90
N ILE A 13 -20.04 36.52 -11.18
CA ILE A 13 -19.89 35.36 -12.08
C ILE A 13 -18.42 35.01 -12.29
N ILE A 14 -17.55 36.00 -12.51
CA ILE A 14 -16.10 35.77 -12.67
C ILE A 14 -15.49 35.25 -11.35
N LEU A 15 -15.93 35.75 -10.19
CA LEU A 15 -15.52 35.22 -8.89
C LEU A 15 -16.00 33.78 -8.67
N LEU A 16 -17.23 33.43 -9.06
CA LEU A 16 -17.74 32.06 -9.00
C LEU A 16 -17.02 31.11 -9.99
N CYS A 17 -16.58 31.60 -11.14
CA CYS A 17 -15.81 30.83 -12.12
C CYS A 17 -14.31 30.69 -11.76
N THR A 18 -13.76 31.61 -10.97
CA THR A 18 -12.36 31.57 -10.48
C THR A 18 -12.22 30.87 -9.14
N VAL A 19 -13.30 30.74 -8.37
CA VAL A 19 -13.41 29.72 -7.31
C VAL A 19 -13.60 28.37 -8.00
N GLN A 20 -12.54 27.84 -8.61
CA GLN A 20 -12.42 26.42 -8.89
C GLN A 20 -12.42 25.67 -7.56
N SER A 21 -13.60 25.54 -6.94
CA SER A 21 -13.79 24.55 -5.89
C SER A 21 -13.51 23.18 -6.53
N PRO A 22 -12.71 22.34 -5.87
CA PRO A 22 -11.95 21.31 -6.55
C PRO A 22 -12.93 20.17 -6.81
N MET A 23 -13.30 19.89 -8.07
CA MET A 23 -13.98 18.63 -8.38
C MET A 23 -13.20 17.43 -7.79
N TYR A 24 -11.88 17.56 -7.65
CA TYR A 24 -10.99 16.62 -6.96
C TYR A 24 -11.33 16.39 -5.48
N ALA A 25 -11.78 17.40 -4.73
CA ALA A 25 -12.09 17.25 -3.30
C ALA A 25 -13.36 16.40 -3.06
N TRP A 26 -14.30 16.39 -4.01
CA TRP A 26 -15.51 15.59 -3.90
C TRP A 26 -15.25 14.09 -4.10
N PHE A 27 -14.24 13.74 -4.89
CA PHE A 27 -13.88 12.34 -5.15
C PHE A 27 -12.83 11.80 -4.17
N ASP A 28 -12.11 12.66 -3.45
CA ASP A 28 -11.09 12.23 -2.50
C ASP A 28 -11.65 11.27 -1.44
N ARG A 29 -12.86 11.50 -0.93
CA ARG A 29 -13.56 10.61 0.03
C ARG A 29 -12.67 10.19 1.22
N GLY A 30 -11.79 11.08 1.68
CA GLY A 30 -10.85 10.81 2.78
C GLY A 30 -9.64 9.97 2.37
N LEU A 31 -9.23 10.03 1.09
CA LEU A 31 -8.01 9.38 0.63
C LEU A 31 -6.78 10.08 1.21
N ASP A 32 -6.78 11.42 1.26
CA ASP A 32 -5.68 12.15 1.90
C ASP A 32 -5.58 11.84 3.40
N ASP A 33 -6.72 11.79 4.11
CA ASP A 33 -6.75 11.37 5.52
C ASP A 33 -6.25 9.93 5.70
N THR A 34 -6.66 9.03 4.80
CA THR A 34 -6.16 7.64 4.77
C THR A 34 -4.64 7.61 4.61
N LEU A 35 -4.07 8.40 3.70
CA LEU A 35 -2.63 8.47 3.48
C LEU A 35 -1.89 9.04 4.70
N VAL A 36 -2.46 10.04 5.39
CA VAL A 36 -1.90 10.58 6.63
C VAL A 36 -1.87 9.52 7.72
N GLU A 37 -2.95 8.76 7.90
CA GLU A 37 -2.99 7.69 8.90
C GLU A 37 -2.01 6.55 8.56
N MET A 38 -1.97 6.13 7.31
CA MET A 38 -1.01 5.14 6.83
C MET A 38 0.44 5.59 7.06
N ARG A 39 0.75 6.86 6.78
CA ARG A 39 2.09 7.43 7.04
C ARG A 39 2.43 7.44 8.53
N LYS A 40 1.45 7.77 9.39
CA LYS A 40 1.62 7.71 10.85
C LYS A 40 1.97 6.29 11.32
N LEU A 41 1.21 5.29 10.89
CA LEU A 41 1.47 3.88 11.23
C LEU A 41 2.82 3.41 10.67
N PHE A 42 3.16 3.81 9.45
CA PHE A 42 4.44 3.49 8.82
C PHE A 42 5.62 4.03 9.63
N ASN A 43 5.54 5.29 10.06
CA ASN A 43 6.56 5.93 10.90
C ASN A 43 6.69 5.27 12.28
N GLN A 44 5.58 4.75 12.82
CA GLN A 44 5.55 3.97 14.06
C GLN A 44 6.00 2.51 13.85
N ARG A 45 6.29 2.11 12.60
CA ARG A 45 6.65 0.74 12.19
C ARG A 45 5.56 -0.29 12.49
N GLU A 46 4.30 0.12 12.46
CA GLU A 46 3.11 -0.72 12.70
C GLU A 46 2.63 -1.41 11.41
N LEU A 47 3.55 -2.10 10.72
CA LEU A 47 3.31 -2.66 9.37
C LEU A 47 2.20 -3.71 9.33
N VAL A 48 2.04 -4.48 10.40
CA VAL A 48 0.99 -5.49 10.53
C VAL A 48 -0.38 -4.83 10.59
N GLN A 49 -0.52 -3.77 11.40
CA GLN A 49 -1.76 -3.01 11.50
C GLN A 49 -2.10 -2.32 10.18
N MET A 50 -1.09 -1.79 9.48
CA MET A 50 -1.29 -1.23 8.14
C MET A 50 -1.82 -2.27 7.17
N TYR A 51 -1.22 -3.46 7.15
CA TYR A 51 -1.65 -4.55 6.27
C TYR A 51 -3.10 -4.96 6.55
N ASP A 52 -3.46 -5.10 7.83
CA ASP A 52 -4.81 -5.50 8.19
C ASP A 52 -5.84 -4.43 7.80
N ASN A 53 -5.53 -3.17 8.07
CA ASN A 53 -6.48 -2.07 7.98
C ASN A 53 -6.58 -1.44 6.59
N TYR A 54 -5.51 -1.48 5.79
CA TYR A 54 -5.39 -0.70 4.55
C TYR A 54 -5.10 -1.55 3.32
N VAL A 55 -4.95 -2.86 3.43
CA VAL A 55 -4.74 -3.73 2.25
C VAL A 55 -6.02 -4.48 1.95
N HIS A 56 -6.44 -4.40 0.68
CA HIS A 56 -7.62 -5.07 0.17
C HIS A 56 -7.40 -6.59 0.09
N ASN A 57 -8.51 -7.35 0.01
CA ASN A 57 -8.46 -8.81 0.08
C ASN A 57 -7.78 -9.45 -1.14
N ASP A 58 -7.78 -8.78 -2.29
CA ASP A 58 -7.11 -9.28 -3.51
C ASP A 58 -5.61 -9.52 -3.30
N ILE A 59 -4.89 -8.55 -2.74
CA ILE A 59 -3.48 -8.67 -2.37
C ILE A 59 -3.33 -9.69 -1.25
N LYS A 60 -4.23 -9.68 -0.25
CA LYS A 60 -4.17 -10.62 0.88
C LYS A 60 -4.25 -12.07 0.41
N ASP A 61 -5.19 -12.37 -0.48
CA ASP A 61 -5.39 -13.69 -1.05
C ASP A 61 -4.17 -14.15 -1.86
N ASP A 62 -3.55 -13.24 -2.62
CA ASP A 62 -2.35 -13.59 -3.39
C ASP A 62 -1.13 -13.84 -2.49
N ILE A 63 -0.97 -13.10 -1.40
CA ILE A 63 0.05 -13.41 -0.38
C ILE A 63 -0.20 -14.77 0.27
N ILE A 64 -1.47 -15.10 0.59
CA ILE A 64 -1.82 -16.41 1.16
C ILE A 64 -1.48 -17.54 0.18
N LYS A 65 -1.83 -17.39 -1.11
CA LYS A 65 -1.46 -18.37 -2.16
C LYS A 65 0.05 -18.54 -2.26
N LEU A 66 0.81 -17.44 -2.21
CA LEU A 66 2.28 -17.50 -2.21
C LEU A 66 2.80 -18.21 -0.95
N ILE A 67 2.22 -18.01 0.23
CA ILE A 67 2.64 -18.71 1.45
C ILE A 67 2.41 -20.22 1.31
N ILE A 68 1.27 -20.62 0.74
CA ILE A 68 0.96 -22.03 0.47
C ILE A 68 1.96 -22.62 -0.53
N ALA A 69 2.26 -21.89 -1.61
CA ALA A 69 3.26 -22.30 -2.60
C ALA A 69 4.66 -22.41 -1.98
N MET A 70 5.05 -21.45 -1.15
CA MET A 70 6.33 -21.42 -0.43
C MET A 70 6.53 -22.66 0.44
N LYS A 71 5.48 -23.13 1.13
CA LYS A 71 5.50 -24.39 1.88
C LYS A 71 5.53 -25.62 0.98
N THR A 72 4.79 -25.60 -0.12
CA THR A 72 4.69 -26.74 -1.06
C THR A 72 5.97 -26.97 -1.88
N GLU A 73 6.70 -25.92 -2.24
CA GLU A 73 7.94 -26.00 -3.03
C GLU A 73 9.07 -26.78 -2.33
N LYS A 74 9.03 -26.92 -0.99
CA LYS A 74 10.00 -27.60 -0.11
C LYS A 74 11.49 -27.22 -0.29
N THR A 75 11.79 -26.26 -1.15
CA THR A 75 13.14 -25.77 -1.39
C THR A 75 13.51 -24.79 -0.29
N ASP A 76 14.72 -24.91 0.26
CA ASP A 76 15.28 -24.04 1.32
C ASP A 76 14.47 -23.97 2.64
N GLU A 77 13.62 -24.96 2.93
CA GLU A 77 12.71 -24.93 4.11
C GLU A 77 13.41 -24.61 5.43
N TYR A 78 14.57 -25.23 5.67
CA TYR A 78 15.34 -24.96 6.88
C TYR A 78 15.82 -23.51 6.96
N LYS A 79 16.29 -22.95 5.83
CA LYS A 79 16.74 -21.56 5.76
C LYS A 79 15.59 -20.59 5.94
N ILE A 80 14.44 -20.86 5.32
CA ILE A 80 13.21 -20.06 5.47
C ILE A 80 12.74 -20.09 6.93
N ALA A 81 12.66 -21.28 7.53
CA ALA A 81 12.27 -21.44 8.92
C ALA A 81 13.18 -20.62 9.85
N LEU A 82 14.50 -20.75 9.69
CA LEU A 82 15.48 -19.99 10.46
C LEU A 82 15.35 -18.48 10.23
N ARG A 83 15.21 -18.04 8.98
CA ARG A 83 15.12 -16.62 8.60
C ARG A 83 13.87 -15.97 9.17
N LEU A 84 12.75 -16.68 9.21
CA LEU A 84 11.49 -16.26 9.84
C LEU A 84 11.45 -16.56 11.36
N ASN A 85 12.59 -16.94 11.96
CA ASN A 85 12.74 -17.15 13.40
C ASN A 85 11.86 -18.28 13.98
N TYR A 86 11.59 -19.33 13.21
CA TYR A 86 11.01 -20.57 13.70
C TYR A 86 12.09 -21.46 14.29
N LYS A 87 11.74 -22.25 15.31
CA LYS A 87 12.68 -23.17 15.96
C LYS A 87 13.11 -24.31 15.04
N ASN A 88 12.22 -24.76 14.15
CA ASN A 88 12.46 -25.85 13.22
C ASN A 88 11.44 -25.82 12.07
N VAL A 89 11.71 -26.64 11.05
CA VAL A 89 10.88 -26.79 9.84
C VAL A 89 9.46 -27.25 10.17
N LYS A 90 9.28 -28.11 11.18
CA LYS A 90 7.95 -28.57 11.62
C LYS A 90 7.09 -27.41 12.14
N GLN A 91 7.66 -26.53 12.96
CA GLN A 91 6.96 -25.34 13.45
C GLN A 91 6.59 -24.39 12.31
N TYR A 92 7.50 -24.20 11.35
CA TYR A 92 7.24 -23.39 10.15
C TYR A 92 6.07 -23.96 9.32
N HIS A 93 6.05 -25.26 9.07
CA HIS A 93 4.95 -25.89 8.33
C HIS A 93 3.60 -25.78 9.03
N ASN A 94 3.59 -25.94 10.36
CA ASN A 94 2.38 -25.84 11.17
C ASN A 94 1.90 -24.40 11.40
N ALA A 95 2.73 -23.39 11.11
CA ALA A 95 2.36 -22.00 11.34
C ALA A 95 1.24 -21.54 10.41
N SER A 96 0.34 -20.69 10.88
CA SER A 96 -0.69 -20.11 10.01
C SER A 96 -0.07 -19.13 9.00
N SER A 97 -0.78 -18.84 7.90
CA SER A 97 -0.35 -17.79 6.96
C SER A 97 -0.19 -16.43 7.66
N ARG A 98 -1.02 -16.17 8.67
CA ARG A 98 -0.96 -14.97 9.51
C ARG A 98 0.34 -14.92 10.31
N ASP A 99 0.74 -16.01 10.96
CA ASP A 99 1.99 -16.06 11.73
C ASP A 99 3.22 -15.83 10.84
N ILE A 100 3.21 -16.40 9.64
CA ILE A 100 4.26 -16.23 8.65
C ILE A 100 4.36 -14.76 8.22
N LEU A 101 3.22 -14.13 7.91
CA LEU A 101 3.15 -12.72 7.55
C LEU A 101 3.70 -11.81 8.65
N ILE A 102 3.28 -12.02 9.90
CA ILE A 102 3.80 -11.25 11.06
C ILE A 102 5.32 -11.36 11.12
N ARG A 103 5.88 -12.57 10.95
CA ARG A 103 7.33 -12.79 10.97
C ARG A 103 8.06 -12.14 9.81
N PHE A 104 7.44 -12.04 8.63
CA PHE A 104 7.98 -11.26 7.52
C PHE A 104 8.06 -9.76 7.88
N PHE A 105 6.99 -9.19 8.44
CA PHE A 105 7.01 -7.78 8.86
C PHE A 105 8.00 -7.52 10.01
N ASP A 106 8.12 -8.45 10.96
CA ASP A 106 9.14 -8.39 12.01
C ASP A 106 10.56 -8.40 11.44
N LEU A 107 10.79 -9.21 10.40
CA LEU A 107 12.08 -9.30 9.71
C LEU A 107 12.44 -7.99 9.00
N MET A 108 11.44 -7.31 8.42
CA MET A 108 11.61 -6.00 7.79
C MET A 108 11.89 -4.91 8.81
N ARG A 109 11.19 -4.94 9.96
CA ARG A 109 11.39 -3.99 11.06
C ARG A 109 12.78 -4.13 11.70
N ASN A 110 13.23 -5.36 11.89
CA ASN A 110 14.46 -5.70 12.60
C ASN A 110 15.30 -6.70 11.78
N PRO A 111 16.04 -6.24 10.76
CA PRO A 111 16.86 -7.12 9.94
C PRO A 111 18.01 -7.70 10.78
N ARG A 112 17.87 -8.97 11.17
CA ARG A 112 18.89 -9.68 11.98
C ARG A 112 20.16 -10.05 11.21
N TYR A 113 20.07 -10.11 9.89
CA TYR A 113 21.15 -10.58 9.02
C TYR A 113 21.60 -9.44 8.11
N LYS A 114 22.90 -9.11 8.17
CA LYS A 114 23.54 -8.10 7.32
C LYS A 114 23.93 -8.64 5.94
N GLN A 115 23.84 -9.95 5.73
CA GLN A 115 24.22 -10.59 4.47
C GLN A 115 23.00 -10.94 3.60
N PRO A 116 23.15 -10.90 2.27
CA PRO A 116 22.13 -11.38 1.35
C PRO A 116 21.76 -12.83 1.65
N SER A 117 20.47 -13.11 1.69
CA SER A 117 19.96 -14.47 1.83
C SER A 117 20.22 -15.26 0.55
N ASN A 118 20.74 -16.49 0.66
CA ASN A 118 20.89 -17.42 -0.47
C ASN A 118 19.67 -18.36 -0.65
N ILE A 119 18.50 -17.97 -0.14
CA ILE A 119 17.22 -18.65 -0.36
C ILE A 119 16.82 -18.47 -1.82
N LYS A 120 16.54 -19.58 -2.51
CA LYS A 120 16.15 -19.68 -3.92
C LYS A 120 14.67 -20.03 -4.11
N ASN A 121 13.95 -20.38 -3.04
CA ASN A 121 12.50 -20.63 -3.07
C ASN A 121 11.77 -19.44 -3.71
N SER A 122 11.05 -19.72 -4.79
CA SER A 122 10.51 -18.68 -5.68
C SER A 122 9.40 -17.90 -4.99
N ALA A 123 8.48 -18.62 -4.34
CA ALA A 123 7.40 -18.00 -3.60
C ALA A 123 7.89 -17.17 -2.41
N TYR A 124 8.92 -17.62 -1.68
CA TYR A 124 9.55 -16.81 -0.61
C TYR A 124 10.07 -15.48 -1.16
N LEU A 125 10.81 -15.51 -2.28
CA LEU A 125 11.38 -14.30 -2.88
C LEU A 125 10.30 -13.33 -3.35
N ARG A 126 9.21 -13.86 -3.93
CA ARG A 126 8.05 -13.06 -4.33
C ARG A 126 7.37 -12.42 -3.12
N ILE A 127 7.13 -13.16 -2.03
CA ILE A 127 6.55 -12.59 -0.79
C ILE A 127 7.45 -11.49 -0.25
N ALA A 128 8.75 -11.76 -0.12
CA ALA A 128 9.72 -10.79 0.40
C ALA A 128 9.71 -9.50 -0.42
N LEU A 129 9.69 -9.61 -1.76
CA LEU A 129 9.62 -8.46 -2.66
C LEU A 129 8.28 -7.73 -2.55
N SER A 130 7.16 -8.45 -2.67
CA SER A 130 5.81 -7.87 -2.63
C SER A 130 5.56 -7.11 -1.33
N LEU A 131 5.89 -7.71 -0.18
CA LEU A 131 5.70 -7.06 1.11
C LEU A 131 6.66 -5.87 1.31
N SER A 132 7.87 -5.91 0.75
CA SER A 132 8.82 -4.78 0.83
C SER A 132 8.34 -3.58 0.02
N LEU A 133 7.74 -3.84 -1.15
CA LEU A 133 7.23 -2.79 -2.03
C LEU A 133 5.86 -2.24 -1.57
N LEU A 134 5.06 -3.04 -0.87
CA LEU A 134 3.67 -2.74 -0.51
C LEU A 134 3.48 -1.36 0.14
N PHE A 135 4.41 -0.94 1.00
CA PHE A 135 4.36 0.36 1.69
C PHE A 135 5.50 1.30 1.32
N SER A 136 6.31 0.94 0.31
CA SER A 136 7.50 1.71 -0.08
C SER A 136 7.18 3.13 -0.55
N PHE A 137 5.96 3.42 -0.99
CA PHE A 137 5.53 4.77 -1.38
C PHE A 137 5.44 5.75 -0.21
N LEU A 138 5.43 5.23 1.03
CA LEU A 138 5.39 6.03 2.24
C LEU A 138 6.80 6.39 2.75
N ASP A 139 7.84 5.84 2.15
CA ASP A 139 9.23 6.18 2.45
C ASP A 139 9.47 7.68 2.21
N ASN A 140 10.32 8.30 3.04
CA ASN A 140 10.71 9.70 2.92
C ASN A 140 11.45 10.01 1.60
N GLY A 141 12.05 8.99 0.98
CA GLY A 141 12.70 9.13 -0.33
C GLY A 141 11.74 9.11 -1.53
N MET A 142 10.42 8.96 -1.31
CA MET A 142 9.41 8.89 -2.37
C MET A 142 8.50 10.12 -2.36
N GLU A 143 8.30 10.71 -3.54
CA GLU A 143 7.45 11.90 -3.73
C GLU A 143 6.23 11.56 -4.60
N LEU A 144 5.05 12.06 -4.23
CA LEU A 144 3.83 11.94 -5.03
C LEU A 144 3.90 12.91 -6.21
N VAL A 145 3.95 12.38 -7.44
CA VAL A 145 4.10 13.17 -8.67
C VAL A 145 2.85 13.25 -9.53
N ASP A 146 1.91 12.31 -9.35
CA ASP A 146 0.61 12.32 -10.04
C ASP A 146 -0.45 11.66 -9.17
N LYS A 147 -1.66 12.23 -9.14
CA LYS A 147 -2.80 11.73 -8.35
C LYS A 147 -4.04 11.78 -9.21
N LYS A 148 -4.57 10.61 -9.56
CA LYS A 148 -5.84 10.45 -10.29
C LYS A 148 -6.86 9.79 -9.38
N ILE A 149 -7.96 10.48 -9.11
CA ILE A 149 -9.03 9.99 -8.21
C ILE A 149 -10.32 9.89 -9.01
N GLY A 150 -10.92 8.70 -9.00
CA GLY A 150 -12.26 8.44 -9.50
C GLY A 150 -13.19 8.02 -8.36
N LEU A 151 -14.41 7.62 -8.72
CA LEU A 151 -15.48 7.34 -7.74
C LEU A 151 -15.15 6.21 -6.75
N LYS A 152 -14.55 5.13 -7.26
CA LYS A 152 -14.19 3.93 -6.48
C LYS A 152 -12.71 3.61 -6.51
N CYS A 153 -11.93 4.32 -7.32
CA CYS A 153 -10.53 4.00 -7.55
C CYS A 153 -9.69 5.24 -7.55
N ALA A 154 -8.50 5.15 -6.97
CA ALA A 154 -7.47 6.15 -7.09
C ALA A 154 -6.17 5.49 -7.56
N MET A 155 -5.45 6.18 -8.42
CA MET A 155 -4.11 5.82 -8.86
C MET A 155 -3.17 6.95 -8.51
N LEU A 156 -2.18 6.65 -7.68
CA LEU A 156 -1.15 7.58 -7.24
C LEU A 156 0.18 7.14 -7.83
N THR A 157 0.90 8.05 -8.46
CA THR A 157 2.25 7.80 -8.96
C THR A 157 3.26 8.45 -8.02
N TYR A 158 4.15 7.65 -7.46
CA TYR A 158 5.27 8.10 -6.66
C TYR A 158 6.57 7.93 -7.42
N LYS A 159 7.52 8.85 -7.24
CA LYS A 159 8.86 8.82 -7.82
C LYS A 159 9.90 9.13 -6.75
N GLY A 160 10.98 8.37 -6.75
CA GLY A 160 12.03 8.51 -5.74
C GLY A 160 12.93 7.28 -5.69
N ASN A 161 14.04 7.36 -4.97
CA ASN A 161 14.94 6.21 -4.74
C ASN A 161 15.34 5.45 -6.03
N ASN A 162 15.47 6.16 -7.17
CA ASN A 162 15.75 5.62 -8.51
C ASN A 162 14.67 4.72 -9.12
N PHE A 163 13.42 4.78 -8.65
CA PHE A 163 12.30 4.09 -9.30
C PHE A 163 11.00 4.94 -9.31
N THR A 164 10.04 4.50 -10.13
CA THR A 164 8.69 5.06 -10.20
C THR A 164 7.70 3.96 -9.88
N MET A 165 6.72 4.26 -9.05
CA MET A 165 5.74 3.29 -8.58
C MET A 165 4.33 3.84 -8.70
N LYS A 166 3.43 3.03 -9.24
CA LYS A 166 2.00 3.32 -9.27
C LYS A 166 1.32 2.51 -8.17
N ILE A 167 0.59 3.20 -7.32
CA ILE A 167 -0.18 2.64 -6.22
C ILE A 167 -1.65 2.81 -6.54
N TYR A 168 -2.42 1.73 -6.40
CA TYR A 168 -3.85 1.74 -6.60
C TYR A 168 -4.57 1.64 -5.27
N PHE A 169 -5.61 2.44 -5.11
CA PHE A 169 -6.55 2.35 -4.00
C PHE A 169 -7.95 2.06 -4.54
N TYR A 170 -8.68 1.22 -3.81
CA TYR A 170 -10.09 0.92 -4.05
C TYR A 170 -10.93 1.38 -2.85
N TYR A 171 -12.03 2.08 -3.13
CA TYR A 171 -12.96 2.56 -2.11
C TYR A 171 -14.07 1.54 -1.87
N GLN A 172 -14.13 1.04 -0.65
CA GLN A 172 -15.13 0.07 -0.21
C GLN A 172 -15.55 0.36 1.22
N ASN A 173 -16.84 0.21 1.54
CA ASN A 173 -17.35 0.30 2.92
C ASN A 173 -16.89 1.56 3.68
N GLY A 174 -16.86 2.71 3.00
CA GLY A 174 -16.48 3.98 3.61
C GLY A 174 -14.97 4.25 3.68
N LYS A 175 -14.12 3.36 3.17
CA LYS A 175 -12.67 3.41 3.35
C LYS A 175 -11.89 3.09 2.07
N TRP A 176 -10.72 3.69 1.92
CA TRP A 176 -9.76 3.37 0.86
C TRP A 176 -8.81 2.24 1.28
N PHE A 177 -8.62 1.27 0.38
CA PHE A 177 -7.72 0.15 0.56
C PHE A 177 -6.74 0.05 -0.60
N LEU A 178 -5.47 -0.20 -0.32
CA LEU A 178 -4.47 -0.61 -1.28
C LEU A 178 -4.92 -1.88 -2.01
N THR A 179 -4.88 -1.85 -3.33
CA THR A 179 -5.23 -2.95 -4.22
C THR A 179 -4.14 -3.11 -5.28
N ASP A 180 -4.13 -4.26 -5.96
CA ASP A 180 -3.30 -4.46 -7.16
C ASP A 180 -3.89 -3.81 -8.43
N GLY A 181 -5.06 -3.19 -8.32
CA GLY A 181 -5.73 -2.48 -9.40
C GLY A 181 -6.75 -3.32 -10.16
N ARG A 182 -6.89 -4.63 -9.89
CA ARG A 182 -7.93 -5.47 -10.53
C ARG A 182 -9.35 -4.98 -10.28
N GLN A 183 -9.56 -4.26 -9.18
CA GLN A 183 -10.87 -3.66 -8.83
C GLN A 183 -11.15 -2.34 -9.56
N CYS A 184 -10.17 -1.82 -10.31
CA CYS A 184 -10.22 -0.51 -10.97
C CYS A 184 -10.44 -0.56 -12.47
N PHE A 185 -10.63 -1.75 -13.04
CA PHE A 185 -10.90 -1.99 -14.45
C PHE A 185 -12.13 -2.87 -14.63
#